data_AF-A0A955AYL5-F1
#
_entry.id   AF-A0A955AYL5-F1
#
_cell.length_a   1.000
_cell.length_b   1.000
_cell.length_c   1.000
_cell.angle_alpha   90.00
_cell.angle_beta   90.00
_cell.angle_gamma   90.00
#
_symmetry.space_group_name_H-M   'P 1'
#
loop_
_entity.id
_entity.type
_entity.pdbx_description
1 polymer ?
#
loop_
_entity_poly.entity_id
_entity_poly.type
_entity_poly.pdbx_seq_one_letter_code
_entity_poly.pdbx_strand_id
1 'polypeptide(L)'
;ITNLSDAVEDDEDGIRIVGAFNVNTDLTEIVIQASGTGLLDAWVDFNQNGVFTDPGEQIFAGRAVFAGENRLFASTPSTALLGGTYARFRLNTTALLAPLGSALGGEVEDLWVHVVDGEPPTVVDDHYMVAEDSTLSVSSAVGVLSNDTDDSPQSELRATRVRDVEHGTLVLQQDGSFTYTPDANYHGMDTFVYSASDPL
;
A
#
# COMPACT_ATOMS: atom_id res chain seq x y z
N ILE A 1 28.05 16.54 -14.17
CA ILE A 1 26.90 15.88 -14.83
C ILE A 1 26.36 14.94 -13.79
N THR A 2 25.59 15.49 -12.87
CA THR A 2 24.81 14.71 -11.90
C THR A 2 23.64 14.15 -12.70
N ASN A 3 23.45 12.84 -12.62
CA ASN A 3 22.39 12.12 -13.32
C ASN A 3 21.68 11.21 -12.32
N LEU A 4 20.46 11.52 -11.93
CA LEU A 4 19.44 10.51 -11.63
C LEU A 4 18.51 10.27 -12.82
N SER A 5 18.99 10.70 -14.00
CA SER A 5 18.35 10.73 -15.33
C SER A 5 17.33 11.82 -15.47
N ASP A 6 17.59 12.77 -16.38
CA ASP A 6 16.51 13.17 -17.27
C ASP A 6 17.03 13.73 -18.60
N ALA A 7 16.37 13.37 -19.71
CA ALA A 7 16.33 14.17 -20.93
C ALA A 7 15.28 13.73 -21.96
N VAL A 8 14.77 12.48 -21.96
CA VAL A 8 13.78 12.06 -23.00
C VAL A 8 12.77 10.98 -22.59
N GLU A 9 12.89 10.24 -21.48
CA GLU A 9 11.83 9.33 -21.03
C GLU A 9 11.76 9.36 -19.50
N ASP A 10 10.53 9.43 -18.99
CA ASP A 10 10.12 9.34 -17.59
C ASP A 10 10.65 8.02 -16.97
N ASP A 11 11.89 8.02 -16.47
CA ASP A 11 12.54 6.87 -15.85
C ASP A 11 12.61 7.03 -14.33
N GLU A 12 11.50 6.70 -13.67
CA GLU A 12 11.28 6.69 -12.21
C GLU A 12 12.21 5.68 -11.45
N ASP A 13 13.51 5.64 -11.73
CA ASP A 13 14.39 4.52 -11.37
C ASP A 13 15.35 4.80 -10.19
N GLY A 14 15.52 6.06 -9.81
CA GLY A 14 16.44 6.50 -8.75
C GLY A 14 15.88 6.40 -7.32
N ILE A 15 14.55 6.26 -7.16
CA ILE A 15 13.87 6.29 -5.86
C ILE A 15 12.97 5.07 -5.70
N ARG A 16 13.11 4.40 -4.56
CA ARG A 16 12.26 3.28 -4.17
C ARG A 16 11.76 3.47 -2.75
N ILE A 17 10.45 3.60 -2.59
CA ILE A 17 9.78 3.59 -1.29
C ILE A 17 9.61 2.14 -0.85
N VAL A 18 9.94 1.84 0.41
CA VAL A 18 9.80 0.49 0.98
C VAL A 18 8.50 0.44 1.77
N GLY A 19 7.48 -0.19 1.20
CA GLY A 19 6.14 -0.25 1.77
C GLY A 19 5.33 1.02 1.45
N ALA A 20 4.40 1.36 2.34
CA ALA A 20 3.55 2.54 2.24
C ALA A 20 3.87 3.59 3.32
N PHE A 21 3.42 4.82 3.12
CA PHE A 21 3.34 5.79 4.21
C PHE A 21 2.27 5.33 5.19
N ASN A 22 2.60 5.22 6.46
CA ASN A 22 1.65 4.71 7.45
C ASN A 22 1.43 5.75 8.57
N VAL A 23 0.17 6.10 8.85
CA VAL A 23 -0.21 7.13 9.84
C VAL A 23 -0.06 6.72 11.31
N ASN A 24 0.02 5.41 11.59
CA ASN A 24 0.10 4.83 12.93
C ASN A 24 1.49 4.28 13.28
N THR A 25 2.39 4.14 12.29
CA THR A 25 3.78 3.71 12.51
C THR A 25 4.77 4.87 12.39
N ASP A 26 5.95 4.69 12.98
CA ASP A 26 6.88 5.81 13.16
C ASP A 26 7.50 6.32 11.85
N LEU A 27 7.99 5.42 10.97
CA LEU A 27 8.84 5.82 9.84
C LEU A 27 8.73 4.89 8.62
N THR A 28 8.54 5.47 7.44
CA THR A 28 8.62 4.79 6.13
C THR A 28 10.06 4.89 5.60
N GLU A 29 10.63 3.75 5.19
CA GLU A 29 11.96 3.71 4.57
C GLU A 29 11.89 4.13 3.10
N ILE A 30 12.81 5.01 2.71
CA ILE A 30 12.97 5.50 1.35
C ILE A 30 14.42 5.22 0.94
N VAL A 31 14.58 4.40 -0.09
CA VAL A 31 15.87 4.02 -0.66
C VAL A 31 16.12 4.85 -1.90
N ILE A 32 17.27 5.53 -1.95
CA ILE A 32 17.65 6.44 -3.02
C ILE A 32 18.99 6.01 -3.58
N GLN A 33 19.03 5.75 -4.88
CA GLN A 33 20.24 5.41 -5.59
C GLN A 33 20.86 6.67 -6.19
N ALA A 34 21.67 7.39 -5.41
CA ALA A 34 22.26 8.66 -5.84
C ALA A 34 23.49 8.43 -6.76
N SER A 35 23.62 9.12 -7.90
CA SER A 35 24.84 9.05 -8.73
C SER A 35 25.96 9.98 -8.25
N GLY A 36 25.64 10.92 -7.36
CA GLY A 36 26.54 11.93 -6.82
C GLY A 36 26.10 12.41 -5.44
N THR A 37 26.95 13.21 -4.80
CA THR A 37 26.61 13.86 -3.52
C THR A 37 25.75 15.10 -3.77
N GLY A 38 24.71 15.29 -2.95
CA GLY A 38 23.80 16.42 -3.06
C GLY A 38 22.91 16.61 -1.84
N LEU A 39 21.95 17.52 -1.98
CA LEU A 39 20.91 17.85 -1.02
C LEU A 39 19.55 17.48 -1.62
N LEU A 40 18.81 16.65 -0.90
CA LEU A 40 17.48 16.20 -1.24
C LEU A 40 16.42 17.00 -0.48
N ASP A 41 15.50 17.59 -1.22
CA ASP A 41 14.22 18.07 -0.71
C ASP A 41 13.12 17.14 -1.20
N ALA A 42 12.15 16.82 -0.34
CA ALA A 42 11.05 15.94 -0.75
C ALA A 42 9.75 16.32 -0.05
N TRP A 43 8.65 16.10 -0.76
CA TRP A 43 7.30 16.40 -0.32
C TRP A 43 6.35 15.25 -0.62
N VAL A 44 5.32 15.09 0.19
CA VAL A 44 4.19 14.20 -0.04
C VAL A 44 2.91 15.01 0.19
N ASP A 45 1.98 14.97 -0.76
CA ASP A 45 0.67 15.63 -0.64
C ASP A 45 -0.23 14.81 0.29
N PHE A 46 0.07 14.84 1.59
CA PHE A 46 -0.64 14.05 2.59
C PHE A 46 -2.12 14.42 2.73
N ASN A 47 -2.51 15.62 2.30
CA ASN A 47 -3.89 16.09 2.40
C ASN A 47 -4.68 15.94 1.08
N GLN A 48 -4.02 15.45 0.02
CA GLN A 48 -4.58 15.14 -1.30
C GLN A 48 -5.24 16.34 -2.01
N ASN A 49 -4.73 17.56 -1.82
CA ASN A 49 -5.27 18.77 -2.44
C ASN A 49 -4.49 19.24 -3.70
N GLY A 50 -3.41 18.54 -4.06
CA GLY A 50 -2.52 18.86 -5.18
C GLY A 50 -1.53 20.00 -4.92
N VAL A 51 -1.39 20.44 -3.67
CA VAL A 51 -0.45 21.48 -3.22
C VAL A 51 0.60 20.79 -2.36
N PHE A 52 1.88 21.12 -2.57
CA PHE A 52 3.01 20.54 -1.82
C PHE A 52 3.63 21.53 -0.82
N THR A 53 3.06 22.72 -0.71
CA THR A 53 3.59 23.81 0.13
C THR A 53 2.91 23.89 1.49
N ASP A 54 1.95 23.01 1.78
CA ASP A 54 1.23 23.08 3.05
C ASP A 54 2.13 22.59 4.20
N PRO A 55 1.94 23.13 5.42
CA PRO A 55 2.67 22.65 6.58
C PRO A 55 2.44 21.15 6.80
N GLY A 56 3.53 20.39 6.93
CA GLY A 56 3.48 18.94 7.17
C GLY A 56 3.72 18.09 5.93
N GLU A 57 3.79 18.67 4.73
CA GLU A 57 4.00 17.94 3.48
C GLU A 57 5.47 17.74 3.13
N GLN A 58 6.36 18.61 3.60
CA GLN A 58 7.79 18.45 3.38
C GLN A 58 8.37 17.37 4.30
N ILE A 59 8.76 16.24 3.73
CA ILE A 59 9.36 15.11 4.45
C ILE A 59 10.89 15.21 4.53
N PHE A 60 11.54 15.87 3.57
CA PHE A 60 12.97 16.18 3.61
C PHE A 60 13.22 17.63 3.21
N ALA A 61 14.09 18.30 3.99
CA ALA A 61 14.55 19.66 3.73
C ALA A 61 16.08 19.67 3.70
N GLY A 62 16.66 19.70 2.50
CA GLY A 62 18.11 19.71 2.28
C GLY A 62 18.84 18.52 2.89
N ARG A 63 18.25 17.32 2.83
CA ARG A 63 18.84 16.10 3.37
C ARG A 63 20.06 15.70 2.55
N ALA A 64 21.23 15.62 3.18
CA ALA A 64 22.44 15.19 2.49
C ALA A 64 22.31 13.73 2.01
N VAL A 65 22.63 13.50 0.74
CA VAL A 65 22.78 12.18 0.12
C VAL A 65 24.18 12.05 -0.49
N PHE A 66 24.72 10.83 -0.52
CA PHE A 66 26.03 10.52 -1.08
C PHE A 66 25.89 9.61 -2.28
N ALA A 67 26.87 9.62 -3.19
CA ALA A 67 26.90 8.66 -4.29
C ALA A 67 26.78 7.22 -3.78
N GLY A 68 25.86 6.45 -4.37
CA GLY A 68 25.46 5.12 -3.91
C GLY A 68 24.06 5.07 -3.30
N GLU A 69 23.75 3.95 -2.65
CA GLU A 69 22.49 3.73 -1.96
C GLU A 69 22.41 4.56 -0.67
N ASN A 70 21.34 5.33 -0.50
CA ASN A 70 21.02 6.07 0.71
C ASN A 70 19.69 5.54 1.26
N ARG A 71 19.68 5.17 2.55
CA ARG A 71 18.47 4.77 3.26
C ARG A 71 18.03 5.90 4.18
N LEU A 72 16.91 6.52 3.82
CA LEU A 72 16.30 7.62 4.55
C LEU A 72 14.97 7.17 5.14
N PHE A 73 14.50 7.90 6.14
CA PHE A 73 13.28 7.57 6.86
C PHE A 73 12.43 8.83 6.99
N ALA A 74 11.16 8.73 6.58
CA ALA A 74 10.20 9.82 6.63
C ALA A 74 9.04 9.48 7.56
N SER A 75 8.57 10.45 8.34
CA SER A 75 7.39 10.31 9.18
C SER A 75 6.12 10.67 8.40
N THR A 76 5.03 9.98 8.67
CA THR A 76 3.70 10.32 8.15
C THR A 76 2.95 11.18 9.19
N PRO A 77 2.41 12.35 8.83
CA PRO A 77 1.54 13.10 9.72
C PRO A 77 0.28 12.29 10.05
N SER A 78 -0.14 12.28 11.32
CA SER A 78 -1.39 11.59 11.73
C SER A 78 -2.67 12.21 11.15
N THR A 79 -2.55 13.37 10.52
CA THR A 79 -3.63 14.06 9.80
C THR A 79 -3.65 13.73 8.31
N ALA A 80 -2.74 12.89 7.82
CA ALA A 80 -2.72 12.49 6.42
C ALA A 80 -4.01 11.76 6.06
N LEU A 81 -4.55 12.08 4.89
CA LEU A 81 -5.66 11.34 4.32
C LEU A 81 -5.14 10.03 3.76
N LEU A 82 -5.81 8.94 4.13
CA LEU A 82 -5.48 7.62 3.61
C LEU A 82 -5.76 7.57 2.09
N GLY A 83 -5.04 6.70 1.39
CA GLY A 83 -5.20 6.43 -0.04
C GLY A 83 -4.03 6.91 -0.89
N GLY A 84 -4.26 6.90 -2.20
CA GLY A 84 -3.25 7.27 -3.16
C GLY A 84 -3.06 8.78 -3.28
N THR A 85 -1.81 9.22 -3.31
CA THR A 85 -1.40 10.62 -3.48
C THR A 85 -0.07 10.72 -4.25
N TYR A 86 0.44 11.92 -4.44
CA TYR A 86 1.73 12.16 -5.10
C TYR A 86 2.82 12.54 -4.10
N ALA A 87 4.03 12.10 -4.38
CA ALA A 87 5.25 12.55 -3.74
C ALA A 87 6.16 13.19 -4.79
N ARG A 88 6.91 14.20 -4.37
CA ARG A 88 7.91 14.88 -5.20
C ARG A 88 9.26 14.87 -4.49
N PHE A 89 10.29 14.40 -5.16
CA PHE A 89 11.66 14.41 -4.68
C PHE A 89 12.50 15.29 -5.59
N ARG A 90 13.35 16.12 -5.00
CA ARG A 90 14.19 17.06 -5.74
C ARG A 90 15.61 17.02 -5.20
N LEU A 91 16.56 16.67 -6.07
CA LEU A 91 17.97 16.63 -5.74
C LEU A 91 18.69 17.84 -6.36
N ASN A 92 19.61 18.45 -5.63
CA ASN A 92 20.54 19.44 -6.19
C ASN A 92 21.87 19.50 -5.42
N THR A 93 22.79 20.36 -5.85
CA THR A 93 24.14 20.43 -5.27
C THR A 93 24.43 21.70 -4.47
N THR A 94 23.47 22.63 -4.34
CA THR A 94 23.77 24.02 -3.96
C THR A 94 22.83 24.70 -2.97
N ALA A 95 21.56 24.31 -2.83
CA ALA A 95 20.58 25.03 -2.00
C ALA A 95 19.37 24.18 -1.58
N LEU A 96 18.55 24.71 -0.67
CA LEU A 96 17.19 24.22 -0.41
C LEU A 96 16.28 24.59 -1.58
N LEU A 97 15.39 23.67 -1.94
CA LEU A 97 14.42 23.85 -3.02
C LEU A 97 12.99 24.03 -2.49
N ALA A 98 12.18 24.74 -3.27
CA ALA A 98 10.73 24.70 -3.15
C ALA A 98 10.17 23.54 -4.00
N PRO A 99 8.88 23.16 -3.88
CA PRO A 99 8.28 22.14 -4.73
C PRO A 99 8.29 22.48 -6.24
N LEU A 100 8.39 23.77 -6.57
CA LEU A 100 8.41 24.30 -7.94
C LEU A 100 9.66 25.15 -8.21
N GLY A 101 9.94 25.43 -9.48
CA GLY A 101 11.04 26.29 -9.93
C GLY A 101 12.31 25.53 -10.34
N SER A 102 13.21 26.16 -11.09
CA SER A 102 14.45 25.52 -11.56
C SER A 102 15.54 25.49 -10.49
N ALA A 103 16.41 24.50 -10.57
CA ALA A 103 17.60 24.39 -9.71
C ALA A 103 18.82 24.00 -10.55
N LEU A 104 19.99 24.52 -10.20
CA LEU A 104 21.23 24.22 -10.91
C LEU A 104 21.71 22.80 -10.58
N GLY A 105 21.87 21.97 -11.60
CA GLY A 105 22.07 20.52 -11.43
C GLY A 105 20.91 19.86 -10.71
N GLY A 106 19.71 20.45 -10.84
CA GLY A 106 18.49 20.01 -10.20
C GLY A 106 17.81 18.90 -10.97
N GLU A 107 17.37 17.88 -10.26
CA GLU A 107 16.60 16.73 -10.76
C GLU A 107 15.30 16.62 -9.97
N VAL A 108 14.24 16.07 -10.58
CA VAL A 108 12.91 15.95 -9.97
C VAL A 108 12.33 14.58 -10.29
N GLU A 109 11.88 13.87 -9.27
CA GLU A 109 11.10 12.63 -9.38
C GLU A 109 9.70 12.89 -8.82
N ASP A 110 8.67 12.53 -9.57
CA ASP A 110 7.28 12.55 -9.11
C ASP A 110 6.78 11.10 -9.02
N LEU A 111 6.29 10.67 -7.85
CA LEU A 111 5.86 9.30 -7.62
C LEU A 111 4.40 9.26 -7.15
N TRP A 112 3.64 8.26 -7.61
CA TRP A 112 2.39 7.88 -6.98
C TRP A 112 2.67 7.00 -5.74
N VAL A 113 2.14 7.40 -4.59
CA VAL A 113 2.37 6.76 -3.30
C VAL A 113 1.05 6.46 -2.59
N HIS A 114 1.05 5.51 -1.65
CA HIS A 114 -0.12 5.23 -0.82
C HIS A 114 0.13 5.59 0.65
N VAL A 115 -0.90 6.13 1.28
CA VAL A 115 -0.98 6.36 2.72
C VAL A 115 -1.97 5.35 3.32
N VAL A 116 -1.53 4.57 4.30
CA VAL A 116 -2.30 3.53 4.99
C VAL A 116 -2.30 3.78 6.50
N ASP A 117 -3.12 3.03 7.23
CA ASP A 117 -3.10 3.00 8.70
C ASP A 117 -2.40 1.74 9.25
N GLY A 118 -2.26 0.70 8.44
CA GLY A 118 -1.64 -0.58 8.79
C GLY A 118 -2.35 -1.31 9.92
N GLU A 119 -3.60 -0.96 10.19
CA GLU A 119 -4.46 -1.76 11.06
C GLU A 119 -4.92 -3.01 10.29
N PRO A 120 -5.06 -4.16 10.96
CA PRO A 120 -5.58 -5.34 10.30
C PRO A 120 -7.06 -5.14 9.93
N PRO A 121 -7.56 -5.82 8.89
CA PRO A 121 -8.98 -5.81 8.56
C PRO A 121 -9.83 -6.27 9.75
N THR A 122 -11.00 -5.64 9.90
CA THR A 122 -12.05 -6.11 10.81
C THR A 122 -12.87 -7.18 10.11
N VAL A 123 -12.79 -8.41 10.63
CA VAL A 123 -13.52 -9.57 10.08
C VAL A 123 -14.80 -9.88 10.82
N VAL A 124 -15.81 -10.38 10.11
CA VAL A 124 -17.11 -10.77 10.67
C VAL A 124 -17.45 -12.22 10.30
N ASP A 125 -17.81 -13.03 11.30
CA ASP A 125 -18.15 -14.44 11.05
C ASP A 125 -19.35 -14.60 10.11
N ASP A 126 -19.20 -15.50 9.13
CA ASP A 126 -20.23 -15.84 8.16
C ASP A 126 -20.97 -17.14 8.49
N HIS A 127 -22.20 -17.24 8.01
CA HIS A 127 -22.98 -18.48 8.10
C HIS A 127 -23.77 -18.73 6.82
N TYR A 128 -23.63 -19.96 6.29
CA TYR A 128 -24.30 -20.39 5.08
C TYR A 128 -25.08 -21.69 5.31
N MET A 129 -26.12 -21.91 4.51
CA MET A 129 -26.92 -23.15 4.55
C MET A 129 -26.94 -23.79 3.17
N VAL A 130 -26.86 -25.11 3.15
CA VAL A 130 -27.00 -25.92 1.95
C VAL A 130 -27.75 -27.20 2.31
N ALA A 131 -28.51 -27.75 1.36
CA ALA A 131 -29.10 -29.07 1.52
C ALA A 131 -28.00 -30.13 1.54
N GLU A 132 -28.25 -31.24 2.24
CA GLU A 132 -27.40 -32.42 2.15
C GLU A 132 -27.18 -32.83 0.69
N ASP A 133 -26.00 -33.39 0.42
CA ASP A 133 -25.58 -33.88 -0.91
C ASP A 133 -25.67 -32.83 -2.04
N SER A 134 -25.81 -31.55 -1.69
CA SER A 134 -25.89 -30.44 -2.63
C SER A 134 -24.64 -29.59 -2.53
N THR A 135 -24.16 -29.09 -3.67
CA THR A 135 -23.04 -28.15 -3.70
C THR A 135 -23.53 -26.74 -3.40
N LEU A 136 -22.87 -26.08 -2.48
CA LEU A 136 -23.02 -24.65 -2.22
C LEU A 136 -22.03 -23.87 -3.10
N SER A 137 -22.53 -22.88 -3.84
CA SER A 137 -21.71 -21.95 -4.61
C SER A 137 -22.05 -20.52 -4.19
N VAL A 138 -21.08 -19.81 -3.63
CA VAL A 138 -21.23 -18.45 -3.12
C VAL A 138 -20.38 -17.51 -3.97
N SER A 139 -21.00 -16.47 -4.53
CA SER A 139 -20.28 -15.43 -5.28
C SER A 139 -19.61 -14.43 -4.32
N SER A 140 -18.60 -13.71 -4.80
CA SER A 140 -17.88 -12.70 -4.01
C SER A 140 -18.78 -11.60 -3.45
N ALA A 141 -19.88 -11.26 -4.15
CA ALA A 141 -20.85 -10.26 -3.68
C ALA A 141 -21.53 -10.61 -2.34
N VAL A 142 -21.54 -11.88 -1.95
CA VAL A 142 -22.08 -12.39 -0.67
C VAL A 142 -21.12 -13.41 -0.03
N GLY A 143 -19.86 -13.36 -0.44
CA GLY A 143 -18.79 -14.25 0.01
C GLY A 143 -18.27 -13.86 1.38
N VAL A 144 -17.21 -14.53 1.81
CA VAL A 144 -16.68 -14.38 3.18
C VAL A 144 -16.10 -12.99 3.47
N LEU A 145 -15.80 -12.20 2.44
CA LEU A 145 -15.29 -10.84 2.57
C LEU A 145 -16.38 -9.78 2.45
N SER A 146 -17.63 -10.17 2.20
CA SER A 146 -18.69 -9.22 1.82
C SER A 146 -19.16 -8.30 2.96
N ASN A 147 -18.86 -8.68 4.19
CA ASN A 147 -19.16 -7.99 5.45
C ASN A 147 -17.90 -7.59 6.23
N ASP A 148 -16.71 -7.92 5.70
CA ASP A 148 -15.44 -7.52 6.27
C ASP A 148 -15.10 -6.08 5.85
N THR A 149 -14.38 -5.36 6.70
CA THR A 149 -14.01 -3.97 6.44
C THR A 149 -12.54 -3.72 6.75
N ASP A 150 -11.98 -2.77 6.03
CA ASP A 150 -10.65 -2.22 6.25
C ASP A 150 -10.76 -0.69 6.21
N ASP A 151 -10.07 -0.04 7.14
CA ASP A 151 -10.05 1.42 7.24
C ASP A 151 -9.07 2.03 6.20
N SER A 152 -8.22 1.20 5.58
CA SER A 152 -7.39 1.59 4.43
C SER A 152 -8.23 1.74 3.14
N PRO A 153 -8.23 2.94 2.51
CA PRO A 153 -9.04 3.19 1.32
C PRO A 153 -8.44 2.48 0.11
N GLN A 154 -9.33 1.89 -0.68
CA GLN A 154 -9.04 1.00 -1.82
C GLN A 154 -8.70 -0.45 -1.46
N SER A 155 -8.85 -0.89 -0.21
CA SER A 155 -8.58 -2.30 0.15
C SER A 155 -9.62 -3.25 -0.47
N GLU A 156 -9.24 -3.89 -1.57
CA GLU A 156 -9.83 -5.17 -1.97
C GLU A 156 -9.23 -6.24 -1.08
N LEU A 157 -9.91 -6.55 0.03
CA LEU A 157 -9.52 -7.63 0.92
C LEU A 157 -9.31 -8.92 0.13
N ARG A 158 -8.31 -9.70 0.53
CA ARG A 158 -8.03 -11.03 0.00
C ARG A 158 -8.23 -12.09 1.06
N ALA A 159 -9.00 -13.12 0.70
CA ALA A 159 -9.21 -14.28 1.54
C ALA A 159 -8.11 -15.32 1.31
N THR A 160 -7.55 -15.84 2.40
CA THR A 160 -6.66 -17.01 2.38
C THR A 160 -7.18 -18.06 3.35
N ARG A 161 -7.31 -19.31 2.90
CA ARG A 161 -7.76 -20.40 3.78
C ARG A 161 -6.67 -20.76 4.78
N VAL A 162 -7.03 -20.75 6.06
CA VAL A 162 -6.16 -21.10 7.20
C VAL A 162 -6.41 -22.53 7.67
N ARG A 163 -7.68 -22.92 7.79
CA ARG A 163 -8.09 -24.28 8.17
C ARG A 163 -9.19 -24.74 7.23
N ASP A 164 -9.08 -25.98 6.75
CA ASP A 164 -10.07 -26.56 5.86
C ASP A 164 -11.28 -27.12 6.61
N VAL A 165 -12.32 -27.46 5.86
CA VAL A 165 -13.50 -28.20 6.30
C VAL A 165 -13.16 -29.66 6.70
N GLU A 166 -13.95 -30.27 7.57
CA GLU A 166 -13.75 -31.66 8.03
C GLU A 166 -14.63 -32.69 7.32
N HIS A 167 -15.73 -32.27 6.69
CA HIS A 167 -16.78 -33.13 6.14
C HIS A 167 -17.22 -32.71 4.72
N GLY A 168 -16.23 -32.37 3.89
CA GLY A 168 -16.45 -32.10 2.48
C GLY A 168 -15.20 -31.57 1.78
N THR A 169 -15.41 -30.97 0.62
CA THR A 169 -14.36 -30.28 -0.14
C THR A 169 -14.74 -28.81 -0.29
N LEU A 170 -13.81 -27.93 0.06
CA LEU A 170 -13.94 -26.48 -0.09
C LEU A 170 -12.93 -25.95 -1.12
N VAL A 171 -13.38 -25.07 -2.01
CA VAL A 171 -12.53 -24.26 -2.87
C VAL A 171 -12.81 -22.80 -2.57
N LEU A 172 -11.91 -22.14 -1.85
CA LEU A 172 -11.97 -20.71 -1.53
C LEU A 172 -11.11 -19.93 -2.53
N GLN A 173 -11.67 -18.87 -3.11
CA GLN A 173 -10.97 -17.93 -3.98
C GLN A 173 -10.53 -16.70 -3.18
N GLN A 174 -9.53 -15.97 -3.70
CA GLN A 174 -9.02 -14.77 -3.04
C GLN A 174 -10.03 -13.63 -2.95
N ASP A 175 -11.01 -13.57 -3.86
CA ASP A 175 -12.08 -12.56 -3.84
C ASP A 175 -13.21 -12.87 -2.83
N GLY A 176 -13.01 -13.87 -1.97
CA GLY A 176 -13.98 -14.30 -0.96
C GLY A 176 -15.11 -15.19 -1.51
N SER A 177 -15.16 -15.45 -2.82
CA SER A 177 -16.08 -16.44 -3.38
C SER A 177 -15.61 -17.86 -3.05
N PHE A 178 -16.55 -18.81 -2.94
CA PHE A 178 -16.19 -20.20 -2.67
C PHE A 178 -17.22 -21.21 -3.16
N THR A 179 -16.77 -22.46 -3.32
CA THR A 179 -17.64 -23.62 -3.48
C THR A 179 -17.39 -24.64 -2.37
N TYR A 180 -18.47 -25.22 -1.84
CA TYR A 180 -18.42 -26.27 -0.84
C TYR A 180 -19.29 -27.46 -1.26
N THR A 181 -18.71 -28.66 -1.26
CA THR A 181 -19.40 -29.92 -1.53
C THR A 181 -19.25 -30.82 -0.30
N PRO A 182 -20.32 -31.05 0.48
CA PRO A 182 -20.29 -31.97 1.61
C PRO A 182 -19.92 -33.40 1.19
N ASP A 183 -19.37 -34.18 2.11
CA ASP A 183 -19.26 -35.62 1.96
C ASP A 183 -20.65 -36.27 1.82
N ALA A 184 -20.74 -37.35 1.06
CA ALA A 184 -22.01 -38.02 0.81
C ALA A 184 -22.69 -38.49 2.11
N ASN A 185 -23.97 -38.16 2.28
CA ASN A 185 -24.78 -38.40 3.48
C ASN A 185 -24.27 -37.71 4.76
N TYR A 186 -23.41 -36.70 4.65
CA TYR A 186 -23.05 -35.88 5.80
C TYR A 186 -24.21 -34.93 6.15
N HIS A 187 -24.60 -34.94 7.43
CA HIS A 187 -25.55 -34.00 8.00
C HIS A 187 -24.95 -33.42 9.27
N GLY A 188 -24.73 -32.12 9.30
CA GLY A 188 -24.11 -31.47 10.45
C GLY A 188 -23.53 -30.11 10.09
N MET A 189 -22.94 -29.48 11.09
CA MET A 189 -22.20 -28.23 10.94
C MET A 189 -20.76 -28.56 10.57
N ASP A 190 -20.30 -27.98 9.46
CA ASP A 190 -18.89 -27.97 9.07
C ASP A 190 -18.33 -26.54 9.20
N THR A 191 -17.02 -26.40 9.34
CA THR A 191 -16.38 -25.10 9.59
C THR A 191 -14.99 -25.05 9.01
N PHE A 192 -14.72 -24.03 8.19
CA PHE A 192 -13.37 -23.64 7.79
C PHE A 192 -12.98 -22.31 8.44
N VAL A 193 -11.70 -21.97 8.40
CA VAL A 193 -11.19 -20.68 8.88
C VAL A 193 -10.44 -20.02 7.74
N TYR A 194 -10.67 -18.73 7.53
CA TYR A 194 -9.93 -17.90 6.58
C TYR A 194 -9.27 -16.72 7.31
N SER A 195 -8.32 -16.08 6.64
CA SER A 195 -7.78 -14.77 7.00
C SER A 195 -8.10 -13.78 5.89
N ALA A 196 -8.54 -12.58 6.26
CA ALA A 196 -8.60 -11.43 5.37
C ALA A 196 -7.30 -10.61 5.49
N SER A 197 -6.78 -10.13 4.36
CA SER A 197 -5.59 -9.28 4.31
C SER A 197 -5.70 -8.26 3.18
N ASP A 198 -5.21 -7.05 3.41
CA ASP A 198 -4.93 -6.09 2.34
C ASP A 198 -3.66 -6.54 1.56
N PRO A 199 -3.65 -6.47 0.21
CA PRO A 199 -2.43 -6.61 -0.60
C PRO A 199 -1.36 -5.50 -0.42
N LEU A 200 -1.63 -4.40 0.29
CA LEU A 200 -0.73 -3.24 0.44
C LEU A 200 -0.09 -3.09 1.83
#